data_AF-A0A9E1I900-F1
#
_entry.id   AF-A0A9E1I900-F1
#
_cell.length_a   1.000
_cell.length_b   1.000
_cell.length_c   1.000
_cell.angle_alpha   90.00
_cell.angle_beta   90.00
_cell.angle_gamma   90.00
#
_symmetry.space_group_name_H-M   'P 1'
#
loop_
_entity.id
_entity.type
_entity.pdbx_description
1 polymer ?
#
loop_
_entity_poly.entity_id
_entity_poly.type
_entity_poly.pdbx_seq_one_letter_code
_entity_poly.pdbx_strand_id
1 'polypeptide(L)'
;MNKCILLLLSFFISSTVAAEEIEVKSYGHYKKMIHMKNTDGVVGLKKAISGKNSYAVGAIQQGVGEITVLNGKIYLDYGKDGIGNSIHTIPPHEKAVLLAISNVEQWQSVKIKKPLPKENLFKAILSKAKEQGLDISKPFPFLLEGRFKDLQIHVINGQNPKFGGHGSKEKMFHMAKETMGHQAATIVGFYSADDQGTYTHPGESWHLHAVIDDIGAHVDDIHSGMNVTLKLPIVKIHDKRYSLGLDAEEKAEFLAEMRQMLTTIQQIMTGIATKDKDMIINAARYSGNKMARATPQSVKDKTPVSFEQIGGPTHMMFEELIINVEEMDLDDLDDITDLAELTGKLMRNCLACHAAFKVD
;
A
#
# COMPACT_ATOMS: atom_id res chain seq x y z
N MET A 1 33.92 -42.34 -19.69
CA MET A 1 32.46 -42.16 -19.60
C MET A 1 32.18 -41.11 -18.54
N ASN A 2 32.07 -39.84 -18.93
CA ASN A 2 31.78 -38.73 -18.02
C ASN A 2 30.26 -38.63 -17.83
N LYS A 3 29.78 -38.86 -16.61
CA LYS A 3 28.38 -38.62 -16.23
C LYS A 3 28.20 -37.12 -15.98
N CYS A 4 27.48 -36.44 -16.87
CA CYS A 4 26.98 -35.09 -16.63
C CYS A 4 25.93 -35.13 -15.52
N ILE A 5 26.21 -34.46 -14.40
CA ILE A 5 25.25 -34.15 -13.34
C ILE A 5 24.41 -32.97 -13.83
N LEU A 6 23.12 -33.19 -14.04
CA LEU A 6 22.16 -32.14 -14.38
C LEU A 6 21.66 -31.52 -13.06
N LEU A 7 22.19 -30.37 -12.67
CA LEU A 7 21.67 -29.59 -11.55
C LEU A 7 20.36 -28.91 -11.97
N LEU A 8 19.23 -29.43 -11.52
CA LEU A 8 17.93 -28.76 -11.62
C LEU A 8 17.86 -27.62 -10.60
N LEU A 9 18.13 -26.40 -11.05
CA LEU A 9 17.92 -25.18 -10.26
C LEU A 9 16.41 -24.95 -10.14
N SER A 10 15.82 -25.27 -8.99
CA SER A 10 14.45 -24.91 -8.66
C SER A 10 14.34 -23.39 -8.46
N PHE A 11 13.73 -22.71 -9.43
CA PHE A 11 13.40 -21.28 -9.35
C PHE A 11 12.34 -21.08 -8.26
N PHE A 12 12.73 -20.55 -7.11
CA PHE A 12 11.79 -20.04 -6.11
C PHE A 12 11.20 -18.74 -6.66
N ILE A 13 9.98 -18.81 -7.21
CA ILE A 13 9.18 -17.64 -7.50
C ILE A 13 8.70 -17.10 -6.15
N SER A 14 9.46 -16.18 -5.57
CA SER A 14 8.99 -15.37 -4.45
C SER A 14 7.90 -14.44 -4.97
N SER A 15 6.64 -14.89 -4.90
CA SER A 15 5.50 -14.05 -5.23
C SER A 15 5.32 -13.04 -4.10
N THR A 16 5.86 -11.84 -4.28
CA THR A 16 5.55 -10.72 -3.40
C THR A 16 4.04 -10.47 -3.42
N VAL A 17 3.46 -10.33 -2.23
CA VAL A 17 2.08 -9.86 -2.07
C VAL A 17 2.01 -8.45 -2.65
N ALA A 18 1.26 -8.29 -3.74
CA ALA A 18 0.96 -6.99 -4.31
C ALA A 18 -0.35 -6.55 -3.67
N ALA A 19 -0.27 -5.53 -2.82
CA ALA A 19 -1.44 -4.83 -2.32
C ALA A 19 -2.14 -4.12 -3.50
N GLU A 20 -3.45 -3.92 -3.42
CA GLU A 20 -4.15 -3.06 -4.37
C GLU A 20 -3.63 -1.63 -4.21
N GLU A 21 -2.75 -1.18 -5.11
CA GLU A 21 -2.05 0.09 -4.94
C GLU A 21 -2.95 1.27 -5.28
N ILE A 22 -2.98 2.27 -4.40
CA ILE A 22 -3.61 3.56 -4.68
C ILE A 22 -2.73 4.30 -5.69
N GLU A 23 -3.17 4.34 -6.94
CA GLU A 23 -2.44 5.01 -8.00
C GLU A 23 -2.71 6.52 -7.97
N VAL A 24 -1.65 7.32 -7.92
CA VAL A 24 -1.70 8.76 -8.20
C VAL A 24 -1.15 8.98 -9.60
N LYS A 25 -2.00 9.54 -10.48
CA LYS A 25 -1.59 9.97 -11.83
C LYS A 25 -1.29 11.45 -11.80
N SER A 26 -0.13 11.82 -12.30
CA SER A 26 0.28 13.21 -12.47
C SER A 26 0.40 13.56 -13.95
N TYR A 27 0.02 14.79 -14.29
CA TYR A 27 0.16 15.36 -15.62
C TYR A 27 0.82 16.72 -15.50
N GLY A 28 1.77 16.98 -16.39
CA GLY A 28 2.54 18.22 -16.40
C GLY A 28 3.78 18.13 -15.53
N HIS A 29 4.52 19.23 -15.46
CA HIS A 29 5.70 19.33 -14.62
C HIS A 29 5.88 20.78 -14.19
N TYR A 30 5.87 21.06 -12.88
CA TYR A 30 5.99 22.42 -12.35
C TYR A 30 7.22 23.15 -12.90
N LYS A 31 8.37 22.46 -12.99
CA LYS A 31 9.59 23.02 -13.59
C LYS A 31 9.38 23.46 -15.04
N LYS A 32 8.66 22.69 -15.86
CA LYS A 32 8.34 23.09 -17.25
C LYS A 32 7.40 24.30 -17.27
N MET A 33 6.40 24.30 -16.39
CA MET A 33 5.46 25.42 -16.26
C MET A 33 6.16 26.72 -15.88
N ILE A 34 6.90 26.72 -14.78
CA ILE A 34 7.46 27.95 -14.21
C ILE A 34 8.83 28.30 -14.79
N HIS A 35 9.75 27.34 -14.93
CA HIS A 35 11.11 27.65 -15.37
C HIS A 35 11.19 27.80 -16.89
N MET A 36 10.43 27.01 -17.64
CA MET A 36 10.41 27.08 -19.11
C MET A 36 9.25 27.92 -19.65
N LYS A 37 8.44 28.51 -18.76
CA LYS A 37 7.24 29.31 -19.10
C LYS A 37 6.24 28.56 -20.00
N ASN A 38 6.26 27.23 -20.00
CA ASN A 38 5.37 26.43 -20.83
C ASN A 38 4.05 26.20 -20.09
N THR A 39 3.04 26.96 -20.47
CA THR A 39 1.71 26.89 -19.86
C THR A 39 0.70 26.10 -20.70
N ASP A 40 1.15 25.37 -21.72
CA ASP A 40 0.25 24.64 -22.60
C ASP A 40 -0.46 23.50 -21.86
N GLY A 41 -1.71 23.27 -22.23
CA GLY A 41 -2.50 22.18 -21.67
C GLY A 41 -1.95 20.81 -22.08
N VAL A 42 -1.53 20.02 -21.10
CA VAL A 42 -0.92 18.69 -21.29
C VAL A 42 -1.93 17.55 -21.22
N VAL A 43 -3.09 17.77 -20.58
CA VAL A 43 -4.14 16.76 -20.46
C VAL A 43 -5.53 17.40 -20.52
N GLY A 44 -6.43 16.79 -21.29
CA GLY A 44 -7.85 17.20 -21.32
C GLY A 44 -8.58 16.72 -20.07
N LEU A 45 -9.27 17.64 -19.38
CA LEU A 45 -9.87 17.37 -18.08
C LEU A 45 -10.97 16.31 -18.13
N LYS A 46 -11.86 16.35 -19.14
CA LYS A 46 -12.91 15.33 -19.32
C LYS A 46 -12.37 13.91 -19.56
N LYS A 47 -11.15 13.80 -20.09
CA LYS A 47 -10.49 12.49 -20.33
C LYS A 47 -9.81 11.98 -19.07
N ALA A 48 -9.18 12.88 -18.31
CA ALA A 48 -8.45 12.51 -17.10
C ALA A 48 -9.39 12.17 -15.93
N ILE A 49 -10.48 12.92 -15.77
CA ILE A 49 -11.37 12.81 -14.62
C ILE A 49 -12.43 11.73 -14.90
N SER A 50 -12.30 10.60 -14.20
CA SER A 50 -13.07 9.37 -14.36
C SER A 50 -14.46 9.37 -13.72
N GLY A 51 -14.89 10.50 -13.15
CA GLY A 51 -16.22 10.63 -12.53
C GLY A 51 -16.22 10.26 -11.04
N LYS A 52 -17.02 9.26 -10.65
CA LYS A 52 -17.21 8.90 -9.23
C LYS A 52 -15.90 8.48 -8.55
N ASN A 53 -15.76 8.75 -7.25
CA ASN A 53 -14.57 8.42 -6.46
C ASN A 53 -13.28 9.09 -6.96
N SER A 54 -13.36 10.08 -7.85
CA SER A 54 -12.17 10.81 -8.31
C SER A 54 -11.89 12.00 -7.40
N TYR A 55 -10.61 12.23 -7.15
CA TYR A 55 -10.10 13.35 -6.39
C TYR A 55 -8.96 13.96 -7.20
N ALA A 56 -8.95 15.28 -7.36
CA ALA A 56 -7.93 15.94 -8.17
C ALA A 56 -7.66 17.36 -7.71
N VAL A 57 -6.43 17.81 -7.96
CA VAL A 57 -5.98 19.20 -7.79
C VAL A 57 -5.12 19.58 -8.99
N GLY A 58 -5.23 20.82 -9.45
CA GLY A 58 -4.44 21.26 -10.59
C GLY A 58 -4.78 22.64 -11.13
N ALA A 59 -3.91 23.11 -12.03
CA ALA A 59 -4.01 24.41 -12.66
C ALA A 59 -4.40 24.28 -14.14
N ILE A 60 -5.19 25.25 -14.61
CA ILE A 60 -5.70 25.30 -15.98
C ILE A 60 -4.63 25.79 -16.95
N GLN A 61 -4.67 25.29 -18.19
CA GLN A 61 -3.79 25.74 -19.27
C GLN A 61 -3.71 27.27 -19.36
N GLN A 62 -2.56 27.79 -19.77
CA GLN A 62 -2.24 29.21 -19.80
C GLN A 62 -2.21 29.92 -18.44
N GLY A 63 -2.43 29.20 -17.34
CA GLY A 63 -2.48 29.75 -15.99
C GLY A 63 -3.62 30.74 -15.85
N VAL A 64 -4.84 30.26 -16.06
CA VAL A 64 -6.07 31.08 -15.99
C VAL A 64 -7.11 30.53 -15.01
N GLY A 65 -6.72 29.60 -14.14
CA GLY A 65 -7.66 29.04 -13.17
C GLY A 65 -7.10 27.84 -12.43
N GLU A 66 -7.86 27.40 -11.44
CA GLU A 66 -7.62 26.22 -10.63
C GLU A 66 -8.80 25.26 -10.74
N ILE A 67 -8.51 23.95 -10.72
CA ILE A 67 -9.51 22.89 -10.63
C ILE A 67 -9.28 22.05 -9.38
N THR A 68 -10.35 21.87 -8.62
CA THR A 68 -10.44 20.90 -7.53
C THR A 68 -11.54 19.90 -7.86
N VAL A 69 -11.27 18.62 -7.64
CA VAL A 69 -12.28 17.56 -7.73
C VAL A 69 -12.38 16.87 -6.40
N LEU A 70 -13.58 16.82 -5.84
CA LEU A 70 -13.88 16.16 -4.57
C LEU A 70 -14.97 15.11 -4.81
N ASN A 71 -14.57 13.83 -4.76
CA ASN A 71 -15.44 12.69 -5.01
C ASN A 71 -16.24 12.80 -6.33
N GLY A 72 -15.58 13.24 -7.39
CA GLY A 72 -16.17 13.47 -8.71
C GLY A 72 -16.93 14.79 -8.89
N LYS A 73 -17.20 15.55 -7.82
CA LYS A 73 -17.75 16.90 -7.95
C LYS A 73 -16.64 17.88 -8.36
N ILE A 74 -16.92 18.67 -9.39
CA ILE A 74 -15.98 19.64 -9.97
C ILE A 74 -16.12 20.98 -9.26
N TYR A 75 -15.00 21.65 -9.03
CA TYR A 75 -14.91 23.03 -8.60
C TYR A 75 -13.82 23.70 -9.43
N LEU A 76 -14.22 24.43 -10.46
CA LEU A 76 -13.32 25.10 -11.39
C LEU A 76 -13.50 26.60 -11.27
N ASP A 77 -12.47 27.30 -10.80
CA ASP A 77 -12.49 28.75 -10.64
C ASP A 77 -11.42 29.38 -11.55
N TYR A 78 -11.82 30.39 -12.32
CA TYR A 78 -10.92 31.14 -13.22
C TYR A 78 -10.35 32.41 -12.56
N GLY A 79 -10.78 32.74 -11.34
CA GLY A 79 -10.30 33.86 -10.53
C GLY A 79 -10.49 35.25 -11.14
N LYS A 80 -11.27 35.37 -12.23
CA LYS A 80 -11.46 36.61 -12.99
C LYS A 80 -12.11 37.72 -12.16
N ASP A 81 -12.99 37.34 -11.25
CA ASP A 81 -13.79 38.23 -10.41
C ASP A 81 -13.42 38.10 -8.92
N GLY A 82 -12.21 37.62 -8.62
CA GLY A 82 -11.83 37.18 -7.27
C GLY A 82 -12.14 35.71 -7.03
N ILE A 83 -12.02 35.26 -5.78
CA ILE A 83 -12.34 33.89 -5.37
C ILE A 83 -13.85 33.81 -5.09
N GLY A 84 -14.57 32.85 -5.67
CA GLY A 84 -15.97 32.63 -5.28
C GLY A 84 -16.95 32.15 -6.35
N ASN A 85 -16.55 32.15 -7.62
CA ASN A 85 -17.44 31.84 -8.75
C ASN A 85 -17.05 30.51 -9.43
N SER A 86 -16.82 29.49 -8.60
CA SER A 86 -16.50 28.16 -9.09
C SER A 86 -17.65 27.59 -9.93
N ILE A 87 -17.32 27.05 -11.10
CA ILE A 87 -18.26 26.28 -11.91
C ILE A 87 -18.11 24.79 -11.62
N HIS A 88 -19.24 24.07 -11.65
CA HIS A 88 -19.32 22.66 -11.25
C HIS A 88 -19.37 21.68 -12.42
N THR A 89 -18.90 22.12 -13.58
CA THR A 89 -18.82 21.34 -14.81
C THR A 89 -17.53 21.66 -15.53
N ILE A 90 -16.99 20.70 -16.28
CA ILE A 90 -15.80 20.92 -17.11
C ILE A 90 -16.26 21.44 -18.48
N PRO A 91 -15.85 22.66 -18.89
CA PRO A 91 -16.14 23.18 -20.22
C PRO A 91 -15.54 22.31 -21.34
N PRO A 92 -16.09 22.40 -22.57
CA PRO A 92 -15.52 21.70 -23.71
C PRO A 92 -14.05 22.07 -23.93
N HIS A 93 -13.21 21.07 -24.27
CA HIS A 93 -11.79 21.25 -24.58
C HIS A 93 -10.91 21.80 -23.45
N GLU A 94 -11.42 21.93 -22.23
CA GLU A 94 -10.65 22.41 -21.09
C GLU A 94 -9.49 21.44 -20.76
N LYS A 95 -8.29 22.00 -20.57
CA LYS A 95 -7.08 21.23 -20.27
C LYS A 95 -6.39 21.78 -19.02
N ALA A 96 -5.72 20.89 -18.32
CA ALA A 96 -4.78 21.27 -17.27
C ALA A 96 -3.37 21.40 -17.84
N VAL A 97 -2.62 22.39 -17.35
CA VAL A 97 -1.15 22.44 -17.47
C VAL A 97 -0.49 21.57 -16.39
N LEU A 98 -1.17 21.42 -15.25
CA LEU A 98 -0.73 20.64 -14.11
C LEU A 98 -1.93 19.96 -13.46
N LEU A 99 -1.87 18.65 -13.23
CA LEU A 99 -2.95 17.90 -12.58
C LEU A 99 -2.38 16.73 -11.79
N ALA A 100 -2.80 16.57 -10.54
CA ALA A 100 -2.70 15.31 -9.81
C ALA A 100 -4.10 14.75 -9.61
N ILE A 101 -4.26 13.45 -9.87
CA ILE A 101 -5.54 12.77 -9.74
C ILE A 101 -5.37 11.36 -9.20
N SER A 102 -6.32 10.92 -8.39
CA SER A 102 -6.43 9.54 -7.94
C SER A 102 -7.90 9.14 -7.80
N ASN A 103 -8.16 7.85 -7.89
CA ASN A 103 -9.45 7.25 -7.61
C ASN A 103 -9.38 6.54 -6.26
N VAL A 104 -10.20 6.95 -5.29
CA VAL A 104 -10.22 6.39 -3.94
C VAL A 104 -11.64 5.96 -3.59
N GLU A 105 -11.85 4.65 -3.52
CA GLU A 105 -13.18 4.09 -3.21
C GLU A 105 -13.53 4.18 -1.73
N GLN A 106 -12.55 3.96 -0.86
CA GLN A 106 -12.75 3.85 0.57
C GLN A 106 -11.69 4.62 1.35
N TRP A 107 -12.16 5.30 2.39
CA TRP A 107 -11.35 6.15 3.25
C TRP A 107 -11.41 5.65 4.69
N GLN A 108 -10.26 5.57 5.35
CA GLN A 108 -10.16 5.43 6.79
C GLN A 108 -10.01 6.81 7.43
N SER A 109 -10.78 7.07 8.49
CA SER A 109 -10.79 8.37 9.17
C SER A 109 -10.02 8.33 10.49
N VAL A 110 -9.22 9.36 10.76
CA VAL A 110 -8.48 9.57 12.02
C VAL A 110 -8.63 11.02 12.45
N LYS A 111 -8.77 11.27 13.76
CA LYS A 111 -8.86 12.63 14.30
C LYS A 111 -7.49 13.22 14.63
N ILE A 112 -7.22 14.42 14.10
CA ILE A 112 -6.15 15.31 14.56
C ILE A 112 -6.73 16.17 15.68
N LYS A 113 -6.50 15.76 16.92
CA LYS A 113 -7.19 16.32 18.10
C LYS A 113 -6.77 17.76 18.42
N LYS A 114 -5.50 18.09 18.20
CA LYS A 114 -4.93 19.41 18.51
C LYS A 114 -4.69 20.22 17.24
N PRO A 115 -4.84 21.55 17.27
CA PRO A 115 -4.40 22.42 16.18
C PRO A 115 -2.91 22.22 15.90
N LEU A 116 -2.54 22.11 14.62
CA LEU A 116 -1.16 21.94 14.18
C LEU A 116 -0.84 22.97 13.07
N PRO A 117 0.33 23.64 13.14
CA PRO A 117 0.85 24.41 12.02
C PRO A 117 1.25 23.47 10.86
N LYS A 118 1.34 24.01 9.64
CA LYS A 118 1.57 23.29 8.37
C LYS A 118 2.58 22.14 8.47
N GLU A 119 3.80 22.42 8.92
CA GLU A 119 4.87 21.41 8.98
C GLU A 119 4.53 20.24 9.91
N ASN A 120 3.95 20.52 11.08
CA ASN A 120 3.59 19.50 12.05
C ASN A 120 2.34 18.73 11.61
N LEU A 121 1.43 19.38 10.90
CA LEU A 121 0.28 18.74 10.27
C LEU A 121 0.74 17.71 9.23
N PHE A 122 1.67 18.08 8.35
CA PHE A 122 2.22 17.19 7.32
C PHE A 122 3.00 16.00 7.91
N LYS A 123 3.80 16.23 8.96
CA LYS A 123 4.44 15.14 9.72
C LYS A 123 3.41 14.19 10.34
N ALA A 124 2.32 14.72 10.89
CA ALA A 124 1.25 13.90 11.45
C ALA A 124 0.53 13.07 10.38
N ILE A 125 0.30 13.61 9.19
CA ILE A 125 -0.29 12.89 8.05
C ILE A 125 0.60 11.70 7.66
N LEU A 126 1.91 11.91 7.47
CA LEU A 126 2.84 10.82 7.14
C LEU A 126 2.91 9.73 8.22
N SER A 127 2.95 10.14 9.50
CA SER A 127 2.92 9.18 10.62
C SER A 127 1.67 8.32 10.58
N LYS A 128 0.49 8.94 10.38
CA LYS A 128 -0.78 8.21 10.32
C LYS A 128 -0.92 7.36 9.07
N ALA A 129 -0.42 7.81 7.93
CA ALA A 129 -0.38 7.00 6.71
C ALA A 129 0.44 5.72 6.93
N LYS A 130 1.65 5.85 7.49
CA LYS A 130 2.50 4.70 7.80
C LYS A 130 1.87 3.76 8.82
N GLU A 131 1.28 4.29 9.90
CA GLU A 131 0.56 3.49 10.91
C GLU A 131 -0.60 2.69 10.30
N GLN A 132 -1.21 3.17 9.22
CA GLN A 132 -2.31 2.52 8.50
C GLN A 132 -1.86 1.63 7.34
N GLY A 133 -0.55 1.40 7.19
CA GLY A 133 -0.01 0.48 6.19
C GLY A 133 0.14 1.07 4.80
N LEU A 134 0.01 2.39 4.62
CA LEU A 134 0.37 3.05 3.36
C LEU A 134 1.89 3.06 3.19
N ASP A 135 2.34 2.76 1.97
CA ASP A 135 3.73 2.92 1.57
C ASP A 135 4.04 4.41 1.35
N ILE A 136 4.67 5.05 2.34
CA ILE A 136 5.03 6.47 2.29
C ILE A 136 6.25 6.77 1.39
N SER A 137 6.83 5.77 0.73
CA SER A 137 7.80 5.99 -0.36
C SER A 137 7.10 6.28 -1.69
N LYS A 138 5.76 6.10 -1.75
CA LYS A 138 4.94 6.35 -2.93
C LYS A 138 4.00 7.54 -2.72
N PRO A 139 3.58 8.21 -3.81
CA PRO A 139 2.55 9.23 -3.72
C PRO A 139 1.20 8.67 -3.26
N PHE A 140 0.43 9.48 -2.52
CA PHE A 140 -0.94 9.14 -2.15
C PHE A 140 -1.82 10.38 -1.93
N PRO A 141 -3.14 10.28 -2.17
CA PRO A 141 -4.10 11.33 -1.84
C PRO A 141 -4.51 11.27 -0.36
N PHE A 142 -4.94 12.39 0.20
CA PHE A 142 -5.55 12.47 1.52
C PHE A 142 -6.63 13.55 1.54
N LEU A 143 -7.55 13.48 2.51
CA LEU A 143 -8.48 14.57 2.79
C LEU A 143 -8.29 15.10 4.21
N LEU A 144 -8.53 16.39 4.40
CA LEU A 144 -8.73 16.98 5.72
C LEU A 144 -10.11 17.65 5.78
N GLU A 145 -10.92 17.28 6.76
CA GLU A 145 -12.27 17.83 6.93
C GLU A 145 -12.43 18.44 8.32
N GLY A 146 -12.84 19.70 8.38
CA GLY A 146 -13.12 20.37 9.64
C GLY A 146 -12.98 21.88 9.56
N ARG A 147 -12.77 22.52 10.71
CA ARG A 147 -12.45 23.94 10.78
C ARG A 147 -10.94 24.13 10.89
N PHE A 148 -10.41 25.02 10.07
CA PHE A 148 -9.01 25.41 10.03
C PHE A 148 -8.82 26.72 10.77
N LYS A 149 -7.77 26.82 11.57
CA LYS A 149 -7.49 28.03 12.34
C LYS A 149 -7.13 29.18 11.40
N ASP A 150 -6.24 28.90 10.46
CA ASP A 150 -5.76 29.81 9.44
C ASP A 150 -5.69 29.03 8.12
N LEU A 151 -6.19 29.63 7.05
CA LEU A 151 -6.14 29.08 5.70
C LEU A 151 -5.83 30.20 4.71
N GLN A 152 -4.73 30.08 3.99
CA GLN A 152 -4.36 31.00 2.91
C GLN A 152 -4.60 30.30 1.58
N ILE A 153 -5.41 30.91 0.72
CA ILE A 153 -5.82 30.33 -0.55
C ILE A 153 -5.59 31.29 -1.71
N HIS A 154 -5.49 30.72 -2.91
CA HIS A 154 -5.47 31.51 -4.13
C HIS A 154 -6.18 30.83 -5.29
N VAL A 155 -6.53 31.64 -6.29
CA VAL A 155 -6.93 31.19 -7.62
C VAL A 155 -6.13 31.99 -8.65
N ILE A 156 -5.43 31.29 -9.54
CA ILE A 156 -4.72 31.90 -10.66
C ILE A 156 -5.74 32.53 -11.63
N ASN A 157 -5.49 33.74 -12.11
CA ASN A 157 -6.40 34.44 -13.03
C ASN A 157 -5.73 35.07 -14.25
N GLY A 158 -4.47 34.71 -14.53
CA GLY A 158 -3.81 35.07 -15.79
C GLY A 158 -2.30 35.20 -15.68
N GLN A 159 -1.62 35.27 -16.82
CA GLN A 159 -0.18 35.53 -16.87
C GLN A 159 0.17 36.95 -16.45
N ASN A 160 1.28 37.09 -15.73
CA ASN A 160 1.84 38.39 -15.38
C ASN A 160 2.85 38.83 -16.47
N PRO A 161 2.55 39.86 -17.27
CA PRO A 161 3.46 40.31 -18.33
C PRO A 161 4.78 40.89 -17.79
N LYS A 162 4.84 41.25 -16.51
CA LYS A 162 6.07 41.72 -15.85
C LYS A 162 7.00 40.59 -15.42
N PHE A 163 6.60 39.32 -15.61
CA PHE A 163 7.39 38.18 -15.18
C PHE A 163 8.69 38.01 -16.00
N GLY A 164 9.81 38.34 -15.36
CA GLY A 164 11.14 38.26 -15.96
C GLY A 164 11.69 36.85 -16.15
N GLY A 165 11.04 35.80 -15.63
CA GLY A 165 11.57 34.42 -15.63
C GLY A 165 12.06 33.96 -14.26
N HIS A 166 12.66 32.76 -14.22
CA HIS A 166 13.13 32.17 -12.96
C HIS A 166 14.10 33.11 -12.22
N GLY A 167 13.83 33.40 -10.94
CA GLY A 167 14.59 34.37 -10.14
C GLY A 167 14.05 35.81 -10.18
N SER A 168 13.03 36.10 -10.98
CA SER A 168 12.32 37.38 -10.97
C SER A 168 11.61 37.61 -9.62
N LYS A 169 11.55 38.86 -9.16
CA LYS A 169 10.74 39.27 -7.99
C LYS A 169 9.25 39.15 -8.25
N GLU A 170 8.84 39.32 -9.51
CA GLU A 170 7.46 39.21 -9.94
C GLU A 170 7.04 37.74 -10.05
N LYS A 171 5.81 37.41 -9.66
CA LYS A 171 5.25 36.07 -9.83
C LYS A 171 4.80 35.87 -11.28
N MET A 172 4.88 34.65 -11.79
CA MET A 172 4.52 34.31 -13.18
C MET A 172 3.05 34.54 -13.50
N PHE A 173 2.17 34.37 -12.52
CA PHE A 173 0.74 34.54 -12.68
C PHE A 173 0.21 35.62 -11.73
N HIS A 174 -0.81 36.33 -12.19
CA HIS A 174 -1.71 37.04 -11.30
C HIS A 174 -2.61 36.02 -10.58
N MET A 175 -2.94 36.33 -9.33
CA MET A 175 -3.73 35.46 -8.47
C MET A 175 -4.63 36.31 -7.58
N ALA A 176 -5.90 35.92 -7.47
CA ALA A 176 -6.73 36.36 -6.36
C ALA A 176 -6.31 35.58 -5.11
N LYS A 177 -6.19 36.27 -3.97
CA LYS A 177 -5.71 35.66 -2.71
C LYS A 177 -6.61 36.04 -1.55
N GLU A 178 -6.85 35.09 -0.67
CA GLU A 178 -7.58 35.30 0.56
C GLU A 178 -6.91 34.61 1.74
N THR A 179 -7.07 35.19 2.92
CA THR A 179 -6.68 34.59 4.20
C THR A 179 -7.91 34.50 5.08
N MET A 180 -8.23 33.29 5.50
CA MET A 180 -9.46 32.99 6.22
C MET A 180 -9.12 32.42 7.59
N GLY A 181 -9.72 33.00 8.62
CA GLY A 181 -9.61 32.54 10.00
C GLY A 181 -10.79 31.66 10.40
N HIS A 182 -10.53 30.59 11.15
CA HIS A 182 -11.56 29.68 11.68
C HIS A 182 -12.49 29.09 10.60
N GLN A 183 -12.02 28.91 9.37
CA GLN A 183 -12.86 28.53 8.23
C GLN A 183 -13.18 27.03 8.20
N ALA A 184 -14.45 26.67 7.95
CA ALA A 184 -14.81 25.29 7.64
C ALA A 184 -14.45 24.97 6.18
N ALA A 185 -13.75 23.87 5.95
CA ALA A 185 -13.32 23.47 4.61
C ALA A 185 -13.15 21.95 4.51
N THR A 186 -13.15 21.46 3.27
CA THR A 186 -12.61 20.14 2.91
C THR A 186 -11.36 20.35 2.07
N ILE A 187 -10.22 19.87 2.54
CA ILE A 187 -8.96 19.91 1.80
C ILE A 187 -8.79 18.62 1.03
N VAL A 188 -8.52 18.72 -0.27
CA VAL A 188 -8.03 17.64 -1.11
C VAL A 188 -6.53 17.81 -1.26
N GLY A 189 -5.75 16.83 -0.79
CA GLY A 189 -4.31 16.91 -0.80
C GLY A 189 -3.66 15.70 -1.45
N PHE A 190 -2.49 15.92 -2.05
CA PHE A 190 -1.63 14.88 -2.59
C PHE A 190 -0.23 14.99 -1.97
N TYR A 191 0.27 13.88 -1.46
CA TYR A 191 1.67 13.72 -1.10
C TYR A 191 2.42 13.12 -2.30
N SER A 192 3.56 13.70 -2.67
CA SER A 192 4.32 13.30 -3.87
C SER A 192 5.51 12.40 -3.62
N ALA A 193 5.84 12.09 -2.36
CA ALA A 193 7.08 11.40 -2.01
C ALA A 193 8.30 12.02 -2.72
N ASP A 194 9.05 11.22 -3.48
CA ASP A 194 10.24 11.65 -4.22
C ASP A 194 9.92 12.28 -5.59
N ASP A 195 8.66 12.31 -6.03
CA ASP A 195 8.20 12.95 -7.29
C ASP A 195 8.02 14.48 -7.14
N GLN A 196 8.88 15.12 -6.33
CA GLN A 196 8.83 16.55 -6.06
C GLN A 196 9.03 17.37 -7.35
N GLY A 197 8.23 18.42 -7.51
CA GLY A 197 8.35 19.32 -8.66
C GLY A 197 7.63 18.83 -9.92
N THR A 198 7.02 17.64 -9.92
CA THR A 198 6.14 17.20 -11.02
C THR A 198 4.81 17.95 -10.93
N TYR A 199 4.07 17.77 -9.84
CA TYR A 199 2.84 18.54 -9.58
C TYR A 199 2.88 19.30 -8.27
N THR A 200 4.01 19.32 -7.56
CA THR A 200 4.23 20.11 -6.35
C THR A 200 5.18 21.27 -6.63
N HIS A 201 5.27 22.24 -5.71
CA HIS A 201 6.33 23.24 -5.77
C HIS A 201 7.71 22.58 -5.54
N PRO A 202 8.81 23.14 -6.07
CA PRO A 202 10.16 22.62 -5.86
C PRO A 202 10.51 22.62 -4.37
N GLY A 203 10.93 21.47 -3.85
CA GLY A 203 11.23 21.30 -2.42
C GLY A 203 10.01 21.08 -1.53
N GLU A 204 8.80 21.05 -2.11
CA GLU A 204 7.57 20.68 -1.41
C GLU A 204 7.08 19.31 -1.89
N SER A 205 6.66 18.47 -0.95
CA SER A 205 6.10 17.14 -1.25
C SER A 205 4.57 17.14 -1.26
N TRP A 206 3.94 18.31 -1.31
CA TRP A 206 2.52 18.49 -1.01
C TRP A 206 1.85 19.41 -2.04
N HIS A 207 0.68 19.02 -2.52
CA HIS A 207 -0.20 19.88 -3.34
C HIS A 207 -1.61 19.80 -2.77
N LEU A 208 -2.13 20.94 -2.31
CA LEU A 208 -3.40 21.02 -1.60
C LEU A 208 -4.33 22.03 -2.27
N HIS A 209 -5.60 21.64 -2.44
CA HIS A 209 -6.69 22.56 -2.72
C HIS A 209 -7.74 22.47 -1.61
N ALA A 210 -8.48 23.55 -1.39
CA ALA A 210 -9.60 23.62 -0.48
C ALA A 210 -10.92 23.69 -1.27
N VAL A 211 -11.94 23.05 -0.71
CA VAL A 211 -13.34 23.28 -1.02
C VAL A 211 -13.97 23.97 0.18
N ILE A 212 -14.45 25.19 -0.03
CA ILE A 212 -15.07 26.05 0.99
C ILE A 212 -16.46 26.39 0.48
N ASP A 213 -17.49 25.89 1.15
CA ASP A 213 -18.86 25.90 0.65
C ASP A 213 -18.94 25.31 -0.77
N ASP A 214 -19.13 26.15 -1.80
CA ASP A 214 -19.15 25.73 -3.21
C ASP A 214 -17.94 26.23 -4.02
N ILE A 215 -16.85 26.62 -3.35
CA ILE A 215 -15.70 27.28 -3.98
C ILE A 215 -14.47 26.37 -3.89
N GLY A 216 -13.79 26.17 -5.02
CA GLY A 216 -12.51 25.49 -5.10
C GLY A 216 -11.34 26.47 -5.27
N ALA A 217 -10.29 26.32 -4.47
CA ALA A 217 -9.08 27.15 -4.58
C ALA A 217 -7.83 26.39 -4.15
N HIS A 218 -6.66 26.82 -4.62
CA HIS A 218 -5.37 26.31 -4.16
C HIS A 218 -5.09 26.74 -2.72
N VAL A 219 -4.35 25.94 -1.94
CA VAL A 219 -3.96 26.26 -0.55
C VAL A 219 -2.46 26.59 -0.48
N ASP A 220 -2.15 27.87 -0.21
CA ASP A 220 -0.78 28.38 -0.01
C ASP A 220 -0.23 28.00 1.38
N ASP A 221 -1.07 28.12 2.41
CA ASP A 221 -0.70 27.85 3.79
C ASP A 221 -1.90 27.39 4.64
N ILE A 222 -1.61 26.58 5.66
CA ILE A 222 -2.64 25.88 6.43
C ILE A 222 -2.25 25.70 7.90
N HIS A 223 -3.18 26.01 8.79
CA HIS A 223 -3.12 25.65 10.20
C HIS A 223 -4.40 24.89 10.57
N SER A 224 -4.27 23.63 10.96
CA SER A 224 -5.45 22.84 11.35
C SER A 224 -6.09 23.41 12.61
N GLY A 225 -7.42 23.30 12.73
CA GLY A 225 -8.12 23.57 13.98
C GLY A 225 -8.20 22.33 14.87
N MET A 226 -9.03 22.40 15.91
CA MET A 226 -9.30 21.26 16.78
C MET A 226 -10.13 20.18 16.05
N ASN A 227 -9.80 18.92 16.30
CA ASN A 227 -10.57 17.75 15.85
C ASN A 227 -10.81 17.68 14.34
N VAL A 228 -9.89 18.21 13.53
CA VAL A 228 -9.87 18.00 12.07
C VAL A 228 -9.79 16.50 11.79
N THR A 229 -10.60 16.02 10.86
CA THR A 229 -10.60 14.63 10.41
C THR A 229 -9.61 14.49 9.27
N LEU A 230 -8.58 13.67 9.45
CA LEU A 230 -7.74 13.17 8.38
C LEU A 230 -8.40 11.91 7.79
N LYS A 231 -8.57 11.88 6.47
CA LYS A 231 -8.96 10.68 5.74
C LYS A 231 -7.81 10.20 4.87
N LEU A 232 -7.50 8.92 4.98
CA LEU A 232 -6.46 8.24 4.24
C LEU A 232 -7.06 7.06 3.46
N PRO A 233 -6.56 6.72 2.27
CA PRO A 233 -7.07 5.59 1.50
C PRO A 233 -6.91 4.27 2.25
N ILE A 234 -7.91 3.39 2.14
CA ILE A 234 -7.76 2.01 2.60
C ILE A 234 -7.07 1.20 1.51
N VAL A 235 -5.88 0.69 1.82
CA VAL A 235 -5.18 -0.28 0.96
C VAL A 235 -5.56 -1.69 1.43
N LYS A 236 -6.21 -2.48 0.57
CA LYS A 236 -6.45 -3.89 0.89
C LYS A 236 -5.14 -4.65 0.71
N ILE A 237 -4.55 -5.06 1.83
CA ILE A 237 -3.48 -6.06 1.82
C ILE A 237 -4.15 -7.41 1.55
N HIS A 238 -4.15 -7.85 0.29
CA HIS A 238 -4.64 -9.16 -0.08
C HIS A 238 -3.57 -10.21 0.21
N ASP A 239 -3.80 -11.07 1.21
CA ASP A 239 -3.01 -12.29 1.35
C ASP A 239 -3.25 -13.16 0.10
N LYS A 240 -2.22 -13.30 -0.73
CA LYS A 240 -2.28 -14.04 -2.01
C LYS A 240 -2.34 -15.55 -1.83
N ARG A 241 -2.13 -16.05 -0.62
CA ARG A 241 -2.21 -17.47 -0.31
C ARG A 241 -3.62 -17.99 -0.57
N TYR A 242 -3.70 -19.19 -1.10
CA TYR A 242 -4.95 -19.89 -1.34
C TYR A 242 -5.65 -20.15 -0.01
N SER A 243 -6.87 -19.63 0.15
CA SER A 243 -7.70 -19.92 1.32
C SER A 243 -8.23 -21.34 1.23
N LEU A 244 -8.01 -22.13 2.27
CA LEU A 244 -8.60 -23.46 2.38
C LEU A 244 -10.11 -23.43 2.66
N GLY A 245 -10.72 -22.26 2.93
CA GLY A 245 -12.17 -22.14 3.13
C GLY A 245 -12.71 -22.96 4.31
N LEU A 246 -11.87 -23.18 5.31
CA LEU A 246 -12.25 -23.90 6.52
C LEU A 246 -13.22 -23.05 7.36
N ASP A 247 -14.21 -23.70 7.96
CA ASP A 247 -15.04 -23.05 8.98
C ASP A 247 -14.29 -22.94 10.32
N ALA A 248 -14.96 -22.38 11.33
CA ALA A 248 -14.33 -22.10 12.63
C ALA A 248 -13.86 -23.37 13.36
N GLU A 249 -14.59 -24.48 13.25
CA GLU A 249 -14.27 -25.74 13.93
C GLU A 249 -13.13 -26.45 13.20
N GLU A 250 -13.27 -26.60 11.88
CA GLU A 250 -12.23 -27.18 11.01
C GLU A 250 -10.90 -26.42 11.11
N LYS A 251 -10.96 -25.07 11.15
CA LYS A 251 -9.77 -24.23 11.35
C LYS A 251 -9.10 -24.50 12.69
N ALA A 252 -9.88 -24.61 13.77
CA ALA A 252 -9.33 -24.83 15.10
C ALA A 252 -8.60 -26.18 15.18
N GLU A 253 -9.19 -27.21 14.57
CA GLU A 253 -8.60 -28.55 14.47
C GLU A 253 -7.36 -28.58 13.59
N PHE A 254 -7.43 -28.04 12.36
CA PHE A 254 -6.30 -27.95 11.44
C PHE A 254 -5.11 -27.21 12.08
N LEU A 255 -5.37 -26.07 12.73
CA LEU A 255 -4.32 -25.32 13.42
C LEU A 255 -3.77 -26.04 14.66
N ALA A 256 -4.54 -26.93 15.30
CA ALA A 256 -4.03 -27.80 16.35
C ALA A 256 -3.05 -28.84 15.80
N GLU A 257 -3.36 -29.45 14.66
CA GLU A 257 -2.44 -30.35 13.96
C GLU A 257 -1.16 -29.63 13.53
N MET A 258 -1.26 -28.41 12.97
CA MET A 258 -0.09 -27.62 12.59
C MET A 258 0.81 -27.27 13.79
N ARG A 259 0.21 -26.94 14.95
CA ARG A 259 0.99 -26.74 16.20
C ARG A 259 1.71 -28.02 16.62
N GLN A 260 1.06 -29.16 16.48
CA GLN A 260 1.63 -30.44 16.84
C GLN A 260 2.76 -30.88 15.89
N MET A 261 2.68 -30.56 14.59
CA MET A 261 3.80 -30.75 13.66
C MET A 261 5.01 -29.90 14.03
N LEU A 262 4.80 -28.66 14.48
CA LEU A 262 5.88 -27.81 14.98
C LEU A 262 6.52 -28.41 16.25
N THR A 263 5.72 -28.95 17.17
CA THR A 263 6.22 -29.70 18.34
C THR A 263 7.05 -30.90 17.91
N THR A 264 6.58 -31.68 16.92
CA THR A 264 7.35 -32.82 16.39
C THR A 264 8.72 -32.38 15.86
N ILE A 265 8.81 -31.30 15.08
CA ILE A 265 10.11 -30.81 14.57
C ILE A 265 11.02 -30.37 15.71
N GLN A 266 10.49 -29.66 16.70
CA GLN A 266 11.28 -29.29 17.88
C GLN A 266 11.82 -30.52 18.62
N GLN A 267 10.99 -31.56 18.79
CA GLN A 267 11.40 -32.78 19.46
C GLN A 267 12.43 -33.59 18.67
N ILE A 268 12.29 -33.68 17.34
CA ILE A 268 13.28 -34.30 16.47
C ILE A 268 14.63 -33.58 16.60
N MET A 269 14.64 -32.25 16.50
CA MET A 269 15.88 -31.46 16.63
C MET A 269 16.52 -31.62 18.02
N THR A 270 15.72 -31.68 19.08
CA THR A 270 16.22 -31.96 20.43
C THR A 270 16.81 -33.37 20.51
N GLY A 271 16.10 -34.38 20.02
CA GLY A 271 16.58 -35.76 20.02
C GLY A 271 17.87 -35.94 19.22
N ILE A 272 18.03 -35.25 18.08
CA ILE A 272 19.30 -35.23 17.32
C ILE A 272 20.42 -34.66 18.20
N ALA A 273 20.19 -33.52 18.85
CA ALA A 273 21.19 -32.86 19.68
C ALA A 273 21.58 -33.65 20.94
N THR A 274 20.63 -34.41 21.51
CA THR A 274 20.85 -35.23 22.71
C THR A 274 21.12 -36.70 22.41
N LYS A 275 21.16 -37.09 21.13
CA LYS A 275 21.32 -38.47 20.67
C LYS A 275 20.24 -39.43 21.20
N ASP A 276 19.02 -38.94 21.36
CA ASP A 276 17.87 -39.71 21.87
C ASP A 276 17.00 -40.21 20.71
N LYS A 277 17.24 -41.45 20.28
CA LYS A 277 16.49 -42.10 19.19
C LYS A 277 14.99 -42.21 19.50
N ASP A 278 14.64 -42.59 20.73
CA ASP A 278 13.26 -42.83 21.12
C ASP A 278 12.45 -41.54 21.06
N MET A 279 13.04 -40.41 21.46
CA MET A 279 12.43 -39.10 21.34
C MET A 279 12.12 -38.76 19.87
N ILE A 280 13.06 -39.00 18.96
CA ILE A 280 12.91 -38.73 17.52
C ILE A 280 11.80 -39.61 16.93
N ILE A 281 11.86 -40.92 17.17
CA ILE A 281 10.90 -41.90 16.65
C ILE A 281 9.48 -41.60 17.15
N ASN A 282 9.32 -41.35 18.45
CA ASN A 282 8.00 -41.08 19.03
C ASN A 282 7.39 -39.78 18.50
N ALA A 283 8.22 -38.73 18.34
CA ALA A 283 7.78 -37.46 17.78
C ALA A 283 7.37 -37.61 16.31
N ALA A 284 8.19 -38.27 15.49
CA ALA A 284 7.94 -38.49 14.07
C ALA A 284 6.70 -39.36 13.83
N ARG A 285 6.51 -40.43 14.62
CA ARG A 285 5.34 -41.32 14.54
C ARG A 285 4.02 -40.58 14.78
N TYR A 286 4.04 -39.51 15.58
CA TYR A 286 2.85 -38.70 15.79
C TYR A 286 2.45 -37.97 14.49
N SER A 287 3.38 -37.24 13.88
CA SER A 287 3.11 -36.38 12.72
C SER A 287 3.24 -37.08 11.38
N GLY A 288 3.60 -38.37 11.35
CA GLY A 288 3.56 -39.21 10.16
C GLY A 288 2.14 -39.61 9.74
N ASN A 289 1.99 -40.82 9.26
CA ASN A 289 0.72 -41.34 8.73
C ASN A 289 -0.39 -41.42 9.77
N LYS A 290 -0.05 -41.44 11.07
CA LYS A 290 -1.03 -41.37 12.16
C LYS A 290 -1.86 -40.09 12.10
N MET A 291 -1.20 -38.93 12.01
CA MET A 291 -1.88 -37.64 11.88
C MET A 291 -2.66 -37.55 10.57
N ALA A 292 -2.04 -37.91 9.44
CA ALA A 292 -2.71 -37.87 8.13
C ALA A 292 -4.04 -38.65 8.09
N ARG A 293 -4.10 -39.80 8.78
CA ARG A 293 -5.33 -40.60 8.91
C ARG A 293 -6.34 -39.97 9.85
N ALA A 294 -5.88 -39.34 10.93
CA ALA A 294 -6.73 -38.69 11.93
C ALA A 294 -7.39 -37.39 11.42
N THR A 295 -6.77 -36.70 10.46
CA THR A 295 -7.33 -35.47 9.88
C THR A 295 -8.76 -35.72 9.35
N PRO A 296 -9.75 -34.91 9.74
CA PRO A 296 -11.15 -35.09 9.34
C PRO A 296 -11.37 -35.09 7.83
N GLN A 297 -12.38 -35.85 7.38
CA GLN A 297 -12.74 -35.88 5.97
C GLN A 297 -13.24 -34.50 5.48
N SER A 298 -13.96 -33.76 6.33
CA SER A 298 -14.42 -32.39 6.01
C SER A 298 -13.27 -31.43 5.67
N VAL A 299 -12.16 -31.55 6.38
CA VAL A 299 -10.94 -30.78 6.10
C VAL A 299 -10.27 -31.26 4.80
N LYS A 300 -10.13 -32.59 4.63
CA LYS A 300 -9.54 -33.19 3.42
C LYS A 300 -10.27 -32.77 2.14
N ASP A 301 -11.60 -32.77 2.17
CA ASP A 301 -12.44 -32.40 1.03
C ASP A 301 -12.24 -30.93 0.58
N LYS A 302 -11.76 -30.07 1.48
CA LYS A 302 -11.47 -28.65 1.21
C LYS A 302 -10.01 -28.38 0.83
N THR A 303 -9.13 -29.37 0.98
CA THR A 303 -7.73 -29.22 0.55
C THR A 303 -7.59 -29.45 -0.95
N PRO A 304 -6.98 -28.52 -1.72
CA PRO A 304 -6.78 -28.70 -3.15
C PRO A 304 -5.68 -29.74 -3.44
N VAL A 305 -5.64 -30.28 -4.65
CA VAL A 305 -4.61 -31.23 -5.10
C VAL A 305 -3.19 -30.69 -4.87
N SER A 306 -2.98 -29.38 -5.06
CA SER A 306 -1.68 -28.73 -4.81
C SER A 306 -1.28 -28.75 -3.32
N PHE A 307 -2.24 -28.78 -2.40
CA PHE A 307 -1.99 -28.96 -0.97
C PHE A 307 -1.59 -30.40 -0.68
N GLU A 308 -2.32 -31.38 -1.22
CA GLU A 308 -2.05 -32.81 -1.03
C GLU A 308 -0.65 -33.21 -1.55
N GLN A 309 -0.21 -32.62 -2.65
CA GLN A 309 1.13 -32.80 -3.22
C GLN A 309 2.26 -32.36 -2.28
N ILE A 310 1.96 -31.57 -1.24
CA ILE A 310 2.92 -31.18 -0.19
C ILE A 310 2.65 -31.98 1.09
N GLY A 311 1.39 -32.01 1.54
CA GLY A 311 0.98 -32.62 2.80
C GLY A 311 1.27 -34.12 2.86
N GLY A 312 0.82 -34.88 1.86
CA GLY A 312 1.02 -36.32 1.80
C GLY A 312 2.50 -36.73 1.87
N PRO A 313 3.37 -36.19 0.99
CA PRO A 313 4.80 -36.44 1.06
C PRO A 313 5.44 -36.03 2.39
N THR A 314 4.99 -34.95 3.01
CA THR A 314 5.50 -34.52 4.33
C THR A 314 5.25 -35.57 5.42
N HIS A 315 4.05 -36.14 5.45
CA HIS A 315 3.75 -37.23 6.39
C HIS A 315 4.60 -38.47 6.13
N MET A 316 4.89 -38.79 4.87
CA MET A 316 5.79 -39.89 4.51
C MET A 316 7.25 -39.63 4.92
N MET A 317 7.72 -38.39 4.87
CA MET A 317 9.07 -38.03 5.34
C MET A 317 9.23 -38.22 6.86
N PHE A 318 8.17 -38.05 7.64
CA PHE A 318 8.21 -38.41 9.07
C PHE A 318 8.34 -39.93 9.27
N GLU A 319 7.73 -40.75 8.42
CA GLU A 319 7.93 -42.21 8.49
C GLU A 319 9.33 -42.62 8.03
N GLU A 320 9.87 -41.96 7.01
CA GLU A 320 11.26 -42.16 6.56
C GLU A 320 12.27 -41.82 7.67
N LEU A 321 12.02 -40.75 8.44
CA LEU A 321 12.83 -40.43 9.62
C LEU A 321 12.86 -41.57 10.64
N ILE A 322 11.73 -42.25 10.88
CA ILE A 322 11.68 -43.39 11.81
C ILE A 322 12.59 -44.51 11.32
N ILE A 323 12.43 -44.90 10.05
CA ILE A 323 13.20 -45.99 9.44
C ILE A 323 14.71 -45.69 9.49
N ASN A 324 15.11 -44.47 9.14
CA ASN A 324 16.51 -44.07 9.15
C ASN A 324 17.09 -44.08 10.57
N VAL A 325 16.37 -43.53 11.55
CA VAL A 325 16.84 -43.46 12.95
C VAL A 325 17.00 -44.85 13.58
N GLU A 326 16.16 -45.81 13.22
CA GLU A 326 16.26 -47.20 13.70
C GLU A 326 17.62 -47.82 13.32
N GLU A 327 18.13 -47.54 12.11
CA GLU A 327 19.36 -48.12 11.56
C GLU A 327 20.64 -47.30 11.83
N MET A 328 20.54 -46.00 12.15
CA MET A 328 21.68 -45.08 12.31
C MET A 328 22.50 -45.28 13.59
N ASP A 329 23.81 -45.02 13.57
CA ASP A 329 24.63 -44.83 14.78
C ASP A 329 24.68 -43.34 15.15
N LEU A 330 24.00 -42.95 16.24
CA LEU A 330 23.98 -41.54 16.68
C LEU A 330 25.29 -41.08 17.35
N ASP A 331 26.32 -41.94 17.41
CA ASP A 331 27.69 -41.51 17.70
C ASP A 331 28.51 -41.21 16.43
N ASP A 332 28.03 -41.63 15.25
CA ASP A 332 28.61 -41.27 13.96
C ASP A 332 28.15 -39.86 13.52
N LEU A 333 29.12 -39.03 13.13
CA LEU A 333 28.86 -37.67 12.68
C LEU A 333 28.13 -37.64 11.34
N ASP A 334 28.37 -38.62 10.46
CA ASP A 334 27.75 -38.66 9.14
C ASP A 334 26.26 -38.98 9.28
N ASP A 335 25.88 -39.94 10.13
CA ASP A 335 24.48 -40.29 10.40
C ASP A 335 23.70 -39.14 11.06
N ILE A 336 24.30 -38.44 12.03
CA ILE A 336 23.70 -37.23 12.62
C ILE A 336 23.48 -36.15 11.56
N THR A 337 24.45 -35.98 10.66
CA THR A 337 24.39 -34.97 9.59
C THR A 337 23.27 -35.31 8.61
N ASP A 338 23.16 -36.56 8.18
CA ASP A 338 22.10 -37.04 7.28
C ASP A 338 20.71 -36.85 7.89
N LEU A 339 20.57 -37.11 9.19
CA LEU A 339 19.31 -36.92 9.91
C LEU A 339 18.90 -35.44 10.02
N ALA A 340 19.87 -34.57 10.30
CA ALA A 340 19.66 -33.13 10.30
C ALA A 340 19.32 -32.61 8.90
N GLU A 341 19.99 -33.11 7.86
CA GLU A 341 19.68 -32.76 6.47
C GLU A 341 18.25 -33.15 6.11
N LEU A 342 17.83 -34.40 6.37
CA LEU A 342 16.49 -34.89 6.11
C LEU A 342 15.42 -34.06 6.83
N THR A 343 15.66 -33.71 8.09
CA THR A 343 14.79 -32.81 8.87
C THR A 343 14.70 -31.43 8.21
N GLY A 344 15.82 -30.89 7.72
CA GLY A 344 15.85 -29.66 6.93
C GLY A 344 15.08 -29.78 5.61
N LYS A 345 15.12 -30.94 4.92
CA LYS A 345 14.31 -31.19 3.71
C LYS A 345 12.82 -31.17 4.04
N LEU A 346 12.43 -31.78 5.16
CA LEU A 346 11.04 -31.80 5.62
C LEU A 346 10.54 -30.38 5.91
N MET A 347 11.31 -29.57 6.63
CA MET A 347 10.94 -28.18 6.94
C MET A 347 10.72 -27.32 5.68
N ARG A 348 11.36 -27.64 4.55
CA ARG A 348 11.08 -26.94 3.28
C ARG A 348 9.65 -27.18 2.78
N ASN A 349 9.06 -28.36 3.02
CA ASN A 349 7.65 -28.60 2.70
C ASN A 349 6.73 -27.76 3.60
N CYS A 350 7.07 -27.60 4.88
CA CYS A 350 6.33 -26.70 5.78
C CYS A 350 6.35 -25.27 5.24
N LEU A 351 7.53 -24.75 4.87
CA LEU A 351 7.66 -23.40 4.30
C LEU A 351 6.86 -23.26 3.00
N ALA A 352 6.93 -24.25 2.09
CA ALA A 352 6.18 -24.24 0.84
C ALA A 352 4.66 -24.20 1.10
N CYS A 353 4.16 -25.00 2.04
CA CYS A 353 2.76 -24.99 2.45
C CYS A 353 2.36 -23.63 3.03
N HIS A 354 3.13 -23.09 3.97
CA HIS A 354 2.83 -21.80 4.61
C HIS A 354 2.90 -20.60 3.66
N ALA A 355 3.71 -20.69 2.59
CA ALA A 355 3.80 -19.67 1.55
C ALA A 355 2.67 -19.78 0.51
N ALA A 356 2.06 -20.94 0.35
CA ALA A 356 1.02 -21.19 -0.65
C ALA A 356 -0.41 -21.10 -0.08
N PHE A 357 -0.62 -21.51 1.17
CA PHE A 357 -1.95 -21.71 1.74
C PHE A 357 -2.17 -20.91 3.02
N LYS A 358 -3.44 -20.54 3.25
CA LYS A 358 -3.91 -19.90 4.48
C LYS A 358 -5.22 -20.51 4.94
N VAL A 359 -5.51 -20.32 6.22
CA VAL A 359 -6.80 -20.59 6.83
C VAL A 359 -7.36 -19.25 7.33
N ASP A 360 -8.54 -18.87 6.86
CA ASP A 360 -9.15 -17.56 7.11
C ASP A 360 -9.81 -17.46 8.48
#